data_AF-A0A6G8J4I3-F1
#
_entry.id   AF-A0A6G8J4I3-F1
#
_cell.length_a   1.000
_cell.length_b   1.000
_cell.length_c   1.000
_cell.angle_alpha   90.00
_cell.angle_beta   90.00
_cell.angle_gamma   90.00
#
_symmetry.space_group_name_H-M   'P 1'
#
loop_
_entity.id
_entity.type
_entity.pdbx_description
1 polymer ?
#
loop_
_entity_poly.entity_id
_entity_poly.type
_entity_poly.pdbx_seq_one_letter_code
_entity_poly.pdbx_strand_id
1 'polypeptide(L)'
;MEAAAKDMIKNPERWEQPEYNKPWNPMDKDDSDRDSGNSSRVICTHFYQKGMLSRELWRADMEHTLKHLSQSMVNGYHLWAIPYVRLMRKSPLAEKLMYPIAYHRAREIAYQMGYLEKGSMRGKICRAILEPICLFLGLFTKEHKYQELWRNA
;
A
#
# COMPACT_ATOMS: atom_id res chain seq x y z
N MET A 1 9.51 1.91 -18.94
CA MET A 1 10.26 2.75 -17.97
C MET A 1 10.56 4.14 -18.52
N GLU A 2 10.92 4.25 -19.80
CA GLU A 2 11.26 5.53 -20.45
C GLU A 2 10.11 6.55 -20.55
N ALA A 3 8.87 6.09 -20.71
CA ALA A 3 7.71 6.98 -20.86
C ALA A 3 7.37 7.77 -19.57
N ALA A 4 7.49 7.13 -18.40
CA ALA A 4 7.26 7.79 -17.12
C ALA A 4 8.38 8.78 -16.77
N ALA A 5 9.64 8.40 -16.99
CA ALA A 5 10.77 9.30 -16.81
C ALA A 5 10.68 10.53 -17.75
N LYS A 6 10.23 10.32 -19.00
CA LYS A 6 9.96 11.40 -19.95
C LYS A 6 8.79 12.29 -19.53
N ASP A 7 7.76 11.74 -18.90
CA ASP A 7 6.62 12.50 -18.37
C ASP A 7 7.04 13.34 -17.14
N MET A 8 7.88 12.79 -16.26
CA MET A 8 8.43 13.50 -15.10
C MET A 8 9.28 14.71 -15.50
N ILE A 9 10.07 14.58 -16.56
CA ILE A 9 10.90 15.69 -17.09
C ILE A 9 10.03 16.73 -17.81
N LYS A 10 8.98 16.29 -18.51
CA LYS A 10 8.13 17.18 -19.32
C LYS A 10 7.06 17.91 -18.52
N ASN A 11 6.67 17.41 -17.37
CA ASN A 11 5.61 17.99 -16.56
C ASN A 11 5.99 17.99 -15.07
N PRO A 12 7.02 18.75 -14.67
CA PRO A 12 7.53 18.75 -13.29
C PRO A 12 6.45 19.13 -12.28
N GLU A 13 5.56 20.08 -12.62
CA GLU A 13 4.47 20.54 -11.73
C GLU A 13 3.36 19.49 -11.48
N ARG A 14 3.19 18.51 -12.37
CA ARG A 14 2.28 17.37 -12.14
C ARG A 14 2.76 16.47 -11.00
N TRP A 15 4.08 16.44 -10.79
CA TRP A 15 4.77 15.55 -9.88
C TRP A 15 5.37 16.27 -8.67
N GLU A 16 5.46 17.59 -8.71
CA GLU A 16 5.74 18.45 -7.56
C GLU A 16 4.45 18.65 -6.75
N GLN A 17 4.42 18.09 -5.55
CA GLN A 17 3.30 18.28 -4.62
C GLN A 17 3.68 19.33 -3.56
N PRO A 18 3.16 20.57 -3.64
CA PRO A 18 3.41 21.62 -2.65
C PRO A 18 2.92 21.26 -1.23
N GLU A 19 2.15 20.18 -1.09
CA GLU A 19 1.64 19.68 0.19
C GLU A 19 2.62 18.82 1.02
N TYR A 20 3.79 18.43 0.48
CA TYR A 20 4.75 17.58 1.19
C TYR A 20 5.26 18.19 2.52
N ASN A 21 5.24 19.52 2.64
CA ASN A 21 5.69 20.22 3.85
C ASN A 21 4.55 20.59 4.83
N LYS A 22 3.29 20.22 4.56
CA LYS A 22 2.20 20.50 5.50
C LYS A 22 2.04 19.37 6.51
N PRO A 23 1.95 19.65 7.83
CA PRO A 23 1.56 18.65 8.82
C PRO A 23 0.16 18.11 8.46
N TRP A 24 0.01 16.78 8.52
CA TRP A 24 -1.26 16.13 8.19
C TRP A 24 -2.39 16.66 9.10
N ASN A 25 -3.42 17.24 8.49
CA ASN A 25 -4.61 17.75 9.15
C ASN A 25 -5.84 16.93 8.76
N PRO A 26 -6.51 16.23 9.71
CA PRO A 26 -7.69 15.41 9.44
C PRO A 26 -8.92 16.19 8.92
N MET A 27 -8.86 17.52 8.87
CA MET A 27 -9.94 18.38 8.35
C MET A 27 -9.68 18.92 6.94
N ASP A 28 -8.53 18.62 6.32
CA ASP A 28 -8.23 19.07 4.96
C ASP A 28 -9.11 18.33 3.95
N LYS A 29 -9.99 19.08 3.29
CA LYS A 29 -11.15 18.60 2.53
C LYS A 29 -10.94 18.45 1.03
N ASP A 30 -9.72 18.44 0.51
CA ASP A 30 -9.50 18.59 -0.95
C ASP A 30 -8.87 17.40 -1.71
N ASP A 31 -8.62 16.25 -1.07
CA ASP A 31 -8.00 15.11 -1.78
C ASP A 31 -8.53 13.72 -1.39
N SER A 32 -9.49 13.64 -0.47
CA SER A 32 -10.05 12.36 0.00
C SER A 32 -11.03 11.71 -0.97
N ASP A 33 -11.58 12.48 -1.92
CA ASP A 33 -12.70 12.01 -2.76
C ASP A 33 -12.27 11.33 -4.07
N ARG A 34 -10.98 11.39 -4.46
CA ARG A 34 -10.49 10.73 -5.70
C ARG A 34 -9.58 9.52 -5.48
N ASP A 35 -8.93 9.40 -4.33
CA ASP A 35 -8.03 8.27 -4.01
C ASP A 35 -8.65 7.23 -3.05
N SER A 36 -9.89 7.44 -2.60
CA SER A 36 -10.63 6.53 -1.70
C SER A 36 -11.38 5.40 -2.43
N GLY A 37 -11.17 5.24 -3.73
CA GLY A 37 -11.78 4.18 -4.53
C GLY A 37 -10.91 2.91 -4.60
N ASN A 38 -11.27 1.89 -3.83
CA ASN A 38 -10.91 0.49 -4.13
C ASN A 38 -9.43 0.06 -4.07
N SER A 39 -8.67 0.41 -3.02
CA SER A 39 -7.29 -0.10 -2.92
C SER A 39 -7.23 -1.60 -2.57
N SER A 40 -6.64 -2.42 -3.43
CA SER A 40 -6.42 -3.85 -3.18
C SER A 40 -5.38 -4.14 -2.08
N ARG A 41 -4.68 -3.14 -1.54
CA ARG A 41 -3.69 -3.32 -0.46
C ARG A 41 -4.21 -2.82 0.87
N VAL A 42 -5.14 -3.58 1.41
CA VAL A 42 -5.95 -3.22 2.59
C VAL A 42 -5.14 -2.85 3.84
N ILE A 43 -3.96 -3.45 4.05
CA ILE A 43 -3.09 -3.15 5.20
C ILE A 43 -2.38 -1.80 5.02
N CYS A 44 -1.77 -1.55 3.86
CA CYS A 44 -1.09 -0.28 3.58
C CYS A 44 -2.09 0.88 3.60
N THR A 45 -3.30 0.67 3.06
CA THR A 45 -4.38 1.66 3.10
C THR A 45 -4.88 1.94 4.52
N HIS A 46 -5.00 0.92 5.37
CA HIS A 46 -5.33 1.11 6.78
C HIS A 46 -4.34 2.06 7.48
N PHE A 47 -3.04 1.84 7.28
CA PHE A 47 -2.02 2.71 7.87
C PHE A 47 -1.94 4.10 7.23
N TYR A 48 -2.18 4.21 5.92
CA TYR A 48 -2.25 5.49 5.22
C TYR A 48 -3.40 6.35 5.75
N GLN A 49 -4.61 5.79 5.89
CA GLN A 49 -5.77 6.51 6.44
C GLN A 49 -5.56 6.99 7.88
N LYS A 50 -4.73 6.29 8.67
CA LYS A 50 -4.33 6.72 10.01
C LYS A 50 -3.17 7.72 10.05
N GLY A 51 -2.64 8.15 8.90
CA GLY A 51 -1.47 9.02 8.80
C GLY A 51 -0.15 8.36 9.22
N MET A 52 -0.10 7.03 9.35
CA MET A 52 1.08 6.28 9.80
C MET A 52 1.99 5.84 8.64
N LEU A 53 1.47 5.86 7.40
CA LEU A 53 2.20 5.54 6.18
C LEU A 53 2.14 6.74 5.24
N SER A 54 3.26 7.14 4.64
CA SER A 54 3.29 8.30 3.74
C SER A 54 2.59 8.00 2.41
N ARG A 55 2.17 9.06 1.71
CA ARG A 55 1.49 8.96 0.40
C ARG A 55 2.38 8.28 -0.64
N GLU A 56 3.68 8.56 -0.65
CA GLU A 56 4.65 7.98 -1.59
C GLU A 56 4.77 6.46 -1.40
N LEU A 57 4.87 6.02 -0.14
CA LEU A 57 4.95 4.60 0.18
C LEU A 57 3.66 3.85 -0.19
N TRP A 58 2.52 4.46 0.10
CA TRP A 58 1.22 3.91 -0.26
C TRP A 58 1.04 3.81 -1.78
N ARG A 59 1.35 4.89 -2.51
CA ARG A 59 1.25 4.95 -3.98
C ARG A 59 2.20 3.96 -4.65
N ALA A 60 3.43 3.84 -4.16
CA ALA A 60 4.37 2.84 -4.68
C ALA A 60 3.84 1.41 -4.50
N ASP A 61 3.20 1.09 -3.36
CA ASP A 61 2.59 -0.22 -3.13
C ASP A 61 1.40 -0.49 -4.05
N MET A 62 0.57 0.53 -4.31
CA MET A 62 -0.53 0.46 -5.29
C MET A 62 0.01 0.17 -6.69
N GLU A 63 0.95 0.98 -7.15
CA GLU A 63 1.51 0.87 -8.49
C GLU A 63 2.24 -0.45 -8.70
N HIS A 64 3.01 -0.89 -7.70
CA HIS A 64 3.68 -2.19 -7.72
C HIS A 64 2.67 -3.33 -7.87
N THR A 65 1.58 -3.27 -7.11
CA THR A 65 0.52 -4.30 -7.16
C THR A 65 -0.13 -4.36 -8.53
N LEU A 66 -0.51 -3.21 -9.09
CA LEU A 66 -1.14 -3.13 -10.41
C LEU A 66 -0.24 -3.64 -11.54
N LYS A 67 1.08 -3.41 -11.42
CA LYS A 67 2.04 -3.75 -12.49
C LYS A 67 2.66 -5.15 -12.36
N HIS A 68 2.80 -5.68 -11.15
CA HIS A 68 3.66 -6.85 -10.90
C HIS A 68 2.96 -8.02 -10.22
N LEU A 69 1.79 -7.83 -9.61
CA LEU A 69 1.12 -8.90 -8.87
C LEU A 69 -0.01 -9.50 -9.70
N SER A 70 -0.06 -10.84 -9.76
CA SER A 70 -1.18 -11.55 -10.36
C SER A 70 -2.43 -11.43 -9.51
N GLN A 71 -3.60 -11.53 -10.13
CA GLN A 71 -4.87 -11.53 -9.41
C GLN A 71 -4.95 -12.66 -8.37
N SER A 72 -4.37 -13.84 -8.66
CA SER A 72 -4.30 -14.95 -7.69
C SER A 72 -3.50 -14.58 -6.43
N MET A 73 -2.34 -13.93 -6.58
CA MET A 73 -1.55 -13.47 -5.44
C MET A 73 -2.29 -12.40 -4.63
N VAL A 74 -3.01 -11.51 -5.30
CA VAL A 74 -3.86 -10.50 -4.63
C VAL A 74 -5.00 -11.16 -3.85
N ASN A 75 -5.66 -12.18 -4.41
CA ASN A 75 -6.71 -12.94 -3.73
C ASN A 75 -6.18 -13.67 -2.49
N GLY A 76 -5.05 -14.35 -2.62
CA GLY A 76 -4.41 -15.04 -1.49
C GLY A 76 -3.92 -14.08 -0.41
N TYR A 77 -3.49 -12.88 -0.79
CA TYR A 77 -3.25 -11.79 0.15
C TYR A 77 -4.52 -11.39 0.90
N HIS A 78 -5.64 -11.18 0.19
CA HIS A 78 -6.91 -10.78 0.80
C HIS A 78 -7.46 -11.80 1.80
N LEU A 79 -7.22 -13.09 1.58
CA LEU A 79 -7.69 -14.16 2.45
C LEU A 79 -7.31 -13.91 3.93
N TRP A 80 -6.05 -13.54 4.18
CA TRP A 80 -5.57 -13.28 5.54
C TRP A 80 -5.56 -11.80 5.89
N ALA A 81 -5.33 -10.91 4.92
CA ALA A 81 -5.18 -9.48 5.20
C ALA A 81 -6.49 -8.83 5.62
N ILE A 82 -7.63 -9.21 5.02
CA ILE A 82 -8.95 -8.67 5.39
C ILE A 82 -9.30 -8.96 6.85
N PRO A 83 -9.29 -10.23 7.34
CA PRO A 83 -9.57 -10.49 8.74
C PRO A 83 -8.54 -9.85 9.67
N TYR A 84 -7.27 -9.75 9.24
CA TYR A 84 -6.25 -9.07 10.04
C TYR A 84 -6.48 -7.56 10.16
N VAL A 85 -6.91 -6.87 9.10
CA VAL A 85 -7.32 -5.45 9.18
C VAL A 85 -8.49 -5.27 10.14
N ARG A 86 -9.49 -6.17 10.10
CA ARG A 86 -10.59 -6.15 11.08
C ARG A 86 -10.09 -6.33 12.51
N LEU A 87 -9.06 -7.13 12.74
CA LEU A 87 -8.40 -7.29 14.04
C LEU A 87 -7.64 -6.02 14.45
N MET A 88 -6.86 -5.42 13.55
CA MET A 88 -6.12 -4.16 13.81
C MET A 88 -7.04 -3.03 14.25
N ARG A 89 -8.24 -2.92 13.64
CA ARG A 89 -9.26 -1.93 14.06
C ARG A 89 -9.77 -2.13 15.48
N LYS A 90 -9.66 -3.34 16.03
CA LYS A 90 -10.10 -3.68 17.40
C LYS A 90 -8.95 -3.75 18.40
N SER A 91 -7.71 -3.88 17.95
CA SER A 91 -6.54 -4.16 18.79
C SER A 91 -5.33 -3.31 18.39
N PRO A 92 -4.95 -2.31 19.21
CA PRO A 92 -3.73 -1.53 19.01
C PRO A 92 -2.46 -2.38 19.01
N LEU A 93 -2.46 -3.51 19.72
CA LEU A 93 -1.33 -4.44 19.75
C LEU A 93 -1.13 -5.12 18.39
N ALA A 94 -2.21 -5.60 17.77
CA ALA A 94 -2.14 -6.20 16.44
C ALA A 94 -1.65 -5.19 15.40
N GLU A 95 -2.11 -3.95 15.50
CA GLU A 95 -1.66 -2.86 14.65
C GLU A 95 -0.16 -2.56 14.84
N LYS A 96 0.31 -2.44 16.09
CA LYS A 96 1.72 -2.20 16.42
C LYS A 96 2.65 -3.31 15.92
N LEU A 97 2.19 -4.56 15.93
CA LEU A 97 2.96 -5.71 15.41
C LEU A 97 3.04 -5.70 13.88
N MET A 98 1.96 -5.34 13.18
CA MET A 98 1.90 -5.35 11.73
C MET A 98 2.57 -4.14 11.07
N TYR A 99 2.56 -2.98 11.74
CA TYR A 99 3.14 -1.75 11.23
C TYR A 99 4.59 -1.89 10.73
N PRO A 100 5.56 -2.43 11.49
CA PRO A 100 6.94 -2.55 11.01
C PRO A 100 7.06 -3.42 9.76
N ILE A 101 6.23 -4.46 9.63
CA ILE A 101 6.20 -5.34 8.45
C ILE A 101 5.69 -4.55 7.24
N ALA A 102 4.55 -3.87 7.38
CA ALA A 102 3.95 -3.05 6.33
C ALA A 102 4.89 -1.92 5.88
N TYR A 103 5.47 -1.19 6.85
CA TYR A 103 6.38 -0.07 6.60
C TYR A 103 7.65 -0.50 5.87
N HIS A 104 8.35 -1.54 6.37
CA HIS A 104 9.59 -1.99 5.74
C HIS A 104 9.35 -2.60 4.35
N ARG A 105 8.22 -3.28 4.13
CA ARG A 105 7.83 -3.78 2.82
C ARG A 105 7.52 -2.63 1.86
N ALA A 106 6.74 -1.64 2.29
CA ALA A 106 6.39 -0.48 1.47
C ALA A 106 7.63 0.34 1.07
N ARG A 107 8.61 0.50 1.98
CA ARG A 107 9.90 1.14 1.65
C ARG A 107 10.71 0.40 0.61
N GLU A 108 10.78 -0.93 0.71
CA GLU A 108 11.47 -1.74 -0.30
C GLU A 108 10.79 -1.62 -1.66
N ILE A 109 9.45 -1.61 -1.68
CA ILE A 109 8.68 -1.38 -2.91
C ILE A 109 8.95 0.00 -3.47
N ALA A 110 8.88 1.04 -2.65
CA ALA A 110 9.13 2.40 -3.08
C ALA A 110 10.53 2.56 -3.70
N TYR A 111 11.54 1.89 -3.14
CA TYR A 111 12.85 1.80 -3.76
C TYR A 111 12.83 1.09 -5.13
N GLN A 112 12.22 -0.09 -5.22
CA GLN A 112 12.10 -0.84 -6.48
C GLN A 112 11.32 -0.07 -7.56
N MET A 113 10.36 0.75 -7.15
CA MET A 113 9.53 1.57 -8.02
C MET A 113 10.16 2.93 -8.35
N GLY A 114 11.33 3.25 -7.80
CA GLY A 114 12.04 4.52 -8.05
C GLY A 114 11.54 5.73 -7.26
N TYR A 115 10.67 5.52 -6.28
CA TYR A 115 10.18 6.57 -5.36
C TYR A 115 11.18 6.90 -4.25
N LEU A 116 12.10 5.99 -3.93
CA LEU A 116 13.15 6.19 -2.92
C LEU A 116 14.52 5.80 -3.48
N GLU A 117 15.58 6.48 -3.02
CA GLU A 117 16.96 6.14 -3.37
C GLU A 117 17.50 4.91 -2.61
N LYS A 118 16.93 4.58 -1.45
CA LYS A 118 17.39 3.49 -0.58
C LYS A 118 16.24 2.57 -0.15
N GLY A 119 16.42 1.28 -0.41
CA GLY A 119 15.50 0.21 -0.01
C GLY A 119 15.60 -0.22 1.45
N SER A 120 15.01 -1.38 1.76
CA SER A 120 14.91 -1.92 3.11
C SER A 120 15.25 -3.42 3.10
N MET A 121 16.36 -3.79 3.74
CA MET A 121 16.77 -5.20 3.84
C MET A 121 15.73 -6.06 4.57
N ARG A 122 15.10 -5.53 5.61
CA ARG A 122 13.95 -6.17 6.27
C ARG A 122 12.77 -6.32 5.33
N GLY A 123 12.54 -5.32 4.47
CA GLY A 123 11.51 -5.37 3.44
C GLY A 123 11.74 -6.49 2.43
N LYS A 124 12.98 -6.71 1.98
CA LYS A 124 13.35 -7.83 1.10
C LYS A 124 13.01 -9.18 1.72
N ILE A 125 13.36 -9.38 3.00
CA ILE A 125 13.06 -10.62 3.72
C ILE A 125 11.53 -10.79 3.88
N CYS A 126 10.82 -9.75 4.27
CA CYS A 126 9.36 -9.79 4.38
C CYS A 126 8.70 -10.17 3.03
N ARG A 127 9.17 -9.61 1.91
CA ARG A 127 8.68 -9.96 0.58
C ARG A 127 8.98 -11.42 0.23
N ALA A 128 10.21 -11.87 0.45
CA ALA A 128 10.65 -13.22 0.14
C ALA A 128 9.83 -14.30 0.87
N ILE A 129 9.28 -13.99 2.05
CA ILE A 129 8.42 -14.90 2.81
C ILE A 129 6.94 -14.72 2.47
N LEU A 130 6.45 -13.48 2.46
CA LEU A 130 5.01 -13.18 2.33
C LEU A 130 4.49 -13.43 0.91
N GLU A 131 5.29 -13.18 -0.14
CA GLU A 131 4.83 -13.31 -1.52
C GLU A 131 4.59 -14.78 -1.92
N PRO A 132 5.48 -15.75 -1.61
CA PRO A 132 5.18 -17.17 -1.81
C PRO A 132 3.95 -17.65 -1.04
N ILE A 133 3.76 -17.20 0.21
CA ILE A 133 2.58 -17.54 1.00
C ILE A 133 1.31 -17.00 0.33
N CYS A 134 1.32 -15.74 -0.10
CA CYS A 134 0.17 -15.14 -0.78
C CYS A 134 -0.13 -15.83 -2.12
N LEU A 135 0.90 -16.22 -2.87
CA LEU A 135 0.71 -16.97 -4.12
C LEU A 135 0.13 -18.36 -3.85
N PHE A 136 0.67 -19.08 -2.86
CA PHE A 136 0.21 -20.40 -2.46
C PHE A 136 -1.26 -20.38 -2.03
N LEU A 137 -1.64 -19.46 -1.14
CA LEU A 137 -3.03 -19.27 -0.74
C LEU A 137 -3.90 -18.90 -1.95
N GLY A 138 -3.37 -18.08 -2.86
CA GLY A 138 -4.00 -17.64 -4.09
C GLY A 138 -4.44 -18.78 -5.02
N LEU A 139 -3.73 -19.91 -5.01
CA LEU A 139 -4.08 -21.09 -5.82
C LEU A 139 -5.39 -21.75 -5.37
N PHE A 140 -5.79 -21.55 -4.12
CA PHE A 140 -6.96 -22.20 -3.51
C PHE A 140 -8.12 -21.22 -3.24
N THR A 141 -7.97 -19.94 -3.61
CA THR A 141 -8.94 -18.90 -3.25
C THR A 141 -9.56 -18.23 -4.45
N LYS A 142 -10.85 -17.90 -4.32
CA LYS A 142 -11.57 -17.01 -5.23
C LYS A 142 -11.40 -15.55 -4.78
N GLU A 143 -11.86 -14.62 -5.61
CA GLU A 143 -11.83 -13.18 -5.30
C GLU A 143 -12.59 -12.87 -3.99
N HIS A 144 -11.97 -12.08 -3.12
CA HIS A 144 -12.58 -11.61 -1.87
C HIS A 144 -13.00 -10.14 -1.98
N LYS A 145 -14.24 -9.84 -1.59
CA LYS A 145 -14.78 -8.46 -1.60
C LYS A 145 -14.15 -7.62 -0.48
N TYR A 146 -12.99 -7.03 -0.75
CA TYR A 146 -12.30 -6.15 0.22
C TYR A 146 -12.94 -4.76 0.35
N GLN A 147 -13.75 -4.33 -0.63
CA GLN A 147 -14.41 -3.01 -0.60
C GLN A 147 -15.32 -2.80 0.60
N GLU A 148 -15.84 -3.88 1.18
CA GLU A 148 -16.66 -3.83 2.38
C GLU A 148 -15.91 -3.26 3.59
N LEU A 149 -14.57 -3.29 3.60
CA LEU A 149 -13.78 -2.68 4.67
C LEU A 149 -13.97 -1.16 4.75
N TRP A 150 -14.25 -0.51 3.62
CA TRP A 150 -14.30 0.95 3.51
C TRP A 150 -15.72 1.51 3.38
N ARG A 151 -16.69 0.64 3.07
CA ARG A 151 -18.11 1.01 2.97
C ARG A 151 -18.77 1.31 4.32
N ASN A 152 -18.25 0.71 5.39
CA ASN A 152 -18.82 0.75 6.74
C ASN A 152 -17.82 1.31 7.77
N ALA A 153 -16.82 2.08 7.34
CA ALA A 153 -15.78 2.66 8.19
C ALA A 153 -16.14 4.10 8.58
#